data_AF-A0A075JPJ9-F1
#
_entry.id   AF-A0A075JPJ9-F1
#
_cell.length_a   1.000
_cell.length_b   1.000
_cell.length_c   1.000
_cell.angle_alpha   90.00
_cell.angle_beta   90.00
_cell.angle_gamma   90.00
#
_symmetry.space_group_name_H-M   'P 1'
#
loop_
_entity.id
_entity.type
_entity.pdbx_description
1 polymer ?
#
loop_
_entity_poly.entity_id
_entity_poly.type
_entity_poly.pdbx_seq_one_letter_code
_entity_poly.pdbx_strand_id
1 'polypeptide(L)'
;MKGQSYVILAIVFIIVVAIFAVSNVEAVDVNYIFWTGNSPLILVILFSVLMGGIITAAVGAVKVFRLQRELRRYKHENSLMDKKLQENGLTIEKRDKHSKSVEDSTNK
;
A
#
# COMPACT_ATOMS: atom_id res chain seq x y z
N MET A 1 -4.83 -18.17 -10.87
CA MET A 1 -5.41 -18.52 -9.55
C MET A 1 -4.71 -17.86 -8.34
N LYS A 2 -3.66 -17.02 -8.51
CA LYS A 2 -2.83 -16.48 -7.39
C LYS A 2 -3.52 -15.42 -6.51
N GLY A 3 -4.54 -14.73 -7.02
CA GLY A 3 -5.31 -13.76 -6.22
C GLY A 3 -6.32 -14.42 -5.27
N GLN A 4 -6.88 -15.57 -5.67
CA GLN A 4 -7.87 -16.29 -4.87
C GLN A 4 -7.25 -16.95 -3.63
N SER A 5 -5.99 -17.39 -3.70
CA SER A 5 -5.28 -17.94 -2.53
C SER A 5 -5.08 -16.90 -1.43
N TYR A 6 -4.87 -15.62 -1.80
CA TYR A 6 -4.77 -14.54 -0.82
C TYR A 6 -6.11 -14.30 -0.11
N VAL A 7 -7.23 -14.33 -0.84
CA VAL A 7 -8.57 -14.16 -0.26
C VAL A 7 -8.89 -15.31 0.69
N ILE A 8 -8.60 -16.56 0.31
CA ILE A 8 -8.80 -17.73 1.17
C ILE A 8 -7.95 -17.61 2.44
N LEU A 9 -6.68 -17.24 2.30
CA LEU A 9 -5.79 -17.05 3.45
C LEU A 9 -6.28 -15.94 4.39
N ALA A 10 -6.78 -14.83 3.83
CA ALA A 10 -7.34 -13.73 4.61
C ALA A 10 -8.59 -14.17 5.39
N ILE A 11 -9.47 -14.96 4.77
CA ILE A 11 -10.66 -15.52 5.46
C ILE A 11 -10.23 -16.43 6.61
N VAL A 12 -9.29 -17.34 6.38
CA VAL A 12 -8.77 -18.23 7.44
C VAL A 12 -8.17 -17.40 8.57
N PHE A 13 -7.39 -16.37 8.25
CA PHE A 13 -6.81 -15.47 9.25
C PHE A 13 -7.88 -14.73 10.07
N ILE A 14 -8.92 -14.20 9.43
CA ILE A 14 -10.05 -13.54 10.11
C ILE A 14 -10.74 -14.50 11.07
N ILE A 15 -10.96 -15.75 10.67
CA ILE A 15 -11.56 -16.78 11.54
C ILE A 15 -10.69 -17.03 12.77
N VAL A 16 -9.37 -17.17 12.60
CA VAL A 16 -8.42 -17.34 13.72
C VAL A 16 -8.48 -16.15 14.68
N VAL A 17 -8.47 -14.93 14.16
CA VAL A 17 -8.59 -13.70 14.98
C VAL A 17 -9.94 -13.64 15.70
N ALA A 18 -11.03 -14.04 15.05
CA ALA A 18 -12.36 -14.06 15.65
C ALA A 18 -12.46 -15.06 16.80
N ILE A 19 -11.91 -16.27 16.63
CA ILE A 19 -11.83 -17.27 17.71
C ILE A 19 -11.03 -16.69 18.87
N PHE A 20 -9.85 -16.10 18.60
CA PHE A 20 -9.02 -15.48 19.63
C PHE A 20 -9.77 -14.37 20.38
N ALA A 21 -10.57 -13.56 19.67
CA ALA A 21 -11.34 -12.48 20.26
C ALA A 21 -12.47 -12.97 21.18
N VAL A 22 -13.19 -14.02 20.78
CA VAL A 22 -14.25 -14.61 21.61
C VAL A 22 -13.66 -15.32 22.83
N SER A 23 -12.57 -16.08 22.65
CA SER A 23 -11.92 -16.81 23.75
C SER A 23 -11.25 -15.89 24.78
N ASN A 24 -10.83 -14.68 24.39
CA ASN A 24 -10.14 -13.72 25.27
C ASN A 24 -10.98 -12.45 25.49
N VAL A 25 -12.31 -12.61 25.57
CA VAL A 25 -13.24 -11.50 25.85
C VAL A 25 -13.33 -11.17 27.35
N GLU A 26 -12.62 -11.92 28.21
CA GLU A 26 -12.58 -11.66 29.64
C GLU A 26 -12.01 -10.26 29.93
N ALA A 27 -12.69 -9.53 30.80
CA ALA A 27 -12.27 -8.20 31.21
C ALA A 27 -11.05 -8.29 32.13
N VAL A 28 -10.00 -7.56 31.77
CA VAL A 28 -8.79 -7.43 32.56
C VAL A 28 -8.57 -5.95 32.87
N ASP A 29 -7.97 -5.67 34.02
CA ASP A 29 -7.54 -4.32 34.38
C ASP A 29 -6.45 -3.82 33.41
N VAL A 30 -6.77 -2.77 32.67
CA VAL A 30 -5.84 -2.12 31.74
C VAL A 30 -5.57 -0.69 32.21
N ASN A 31 -4.28 -0.37 32.36
CA ASN A 31 -3.82 0.99 32.61
C ASN A 31 -3.59 1.69 31.27
N TYR A 32 -4.52 2.55 30.87
CA TYR A 32 -4.35 3.46 29.75
C TYR A 32 -3.56 4.69 30.19
N ILE A 33 -3.03 5.43 29.22
CA ILE A 33 -2.16 6.60 29.45
C ILE A 33 -2.78 7.64 30.40
N PHE A 34 -4.11 7.79 30.39
CA PHE A 34 -4.83 8.78 31.19
C PHE A 34 -5.93 8.21 32.09
N TRP A 35 -6.15 6.88 32.09
CA TRP A 35 -7.28 6.25 32.79
C TRP A 35 -6.97 4.77 33.08
N THR A 36 -7.55 4.18 34.13
CA THR A 36 -7.50 2.73 34.38
C THR A 36 -8.89 2.11 34.27
N GLY A 37 -9.05 1.05 33.48
CA GLY A 37 -10.37 0.50 33.18
C GLY A 37 -10.36 -0.99 32.88
N ASN A 38 -11.48 -1.64 33.17
CA ASN A 38 -11.68 -3.05 32.84
C ASN A 38 -12.12 -3.17 31.39
N SER A 39 -11.28 -3.80 30.57
CA SER A 39 -11.59 -4.04 29.16
C SER A 39 -11.04 -5.40 28.70
N PRO A 40 -11.67 -6.04 27.72
CA PRO A 40 -11.08 -7.19 27.05
C PRO A 40 -9.76 -6.81 26.39
N LEU A 41 -8.69 -7.54 26.70
CA LEU A 41 -7.34 -7.26 26.19
C LEU A 41 -7.29 -7.24 24.65
N ILE A 42 -8.09 -8.07 23.99
CA ILE A 42 -8.16 -8.12 22.52
C ILE A 42 -8.60 -6.79 21.90
N LEU A 43 -9.50 -6.04 22.53
CA LEU A 43 -9.93 -4.74 22.01
C LEU A 43 -8.76 -3.75 21.98
N VAL A 44 -7.91 -3.78 23.01
CA VAL A 44 -6.71 -2.94 23.10
C VAL A 44 -5.70 -3.31 22.02
N ILE A 45 -5.50 -4.61 21.77
CA ILE A 45 -4.61 -5.11 20.71
C ILE A 45 -5.14 -4.70 19.33
N LEU A 46 -6.43 -4.92 19.05
CA LEU A 46 -7.04 -4.56 17.77
C LEU A 46 -6.93 -3.06 17.51
N PHE A 47 -7.20 -2.22 18.51
CA PHE A 47 -7.06 -0.78 18.39
C PHE A 47 -5.60 -0.37 18.13
N SER A 48 -4.64 -1.01 18.81
CA SER A 48 -3.22 -0.75 18.61
C SER A 48 -2.75 -1.11 17.20
N VAL A 49 -3.15 -2.28 16.71
CA VAL A 49 -2.86 -2.73 15.33
C VAL A 49 -3.50 -1.80 14.31
N LEU A 50 -4.77 -1.43 14.51
CA LEU A 50 -5.48 -0.47 13.66
C LEU A 50 -4.73 0.87 13.59
N MET A 51 -4.33 1.41 14.74
CA MET A 51 -3.59 2.67 14.83
C MET A 51 -2.23 2.56 14.10
N GLY A 52 -1.50 1.46 14.28
CA GLY A 52 -0.26 1.20 13.54
C GLY A 52 -0.47 1.13 12.02
N GLY A 53 -1.57 0.51 11.58
CA GLY A 53 -1.98 0.46 10.19
C GLY A 53 -2.29 1.85 9.61
N ILE A 54 -3.02 2.68 10.36
CA ILE A 54 -3.32 4.06 9.97
C ILE A 54 -2.04 4.89 9.83
N ILE A 55 -1.13 4.81 10.80
CA ILE A 55 0.16 5.53 10.75
C ILE A 55 0.96 5.08 9.52
N THR A 56 1.06 3.77 9.29
CA THR A 56 1.79 3.21 8.14
C THR A 56 1.17 3.67 6.82
N ALA A 57 -0.16 3.63 6.70
CA ALA A 57 -0.88 4.10 5.53
C ALA A 57 -0.67 5.59 5.29
N ALA A 58 -0.69 6.42 6.33
CA ALA A 58 -0.45 7.86 6.23
C ALA A 58 0.97 8.16 5.74
N VAL A 59 1.99 7.52 6.33
CA VAL A 59 3.39 7.66 5.88
C VAL A 59 3.55 7.17 4.43
N GLY A 60 2.94 6.04 4.10
CA GLY A 60 2.90 5.50 2.73
C GLY A 60 2.27 6.46 1.74
N ALA A 61 1.13 7.08 2.08
CA ALA A 61 0.43 8.05 1.24
C ALA A 61 1.30 9.28 0.96
N VAL A 62 2.00 9.82 1.97
CA VAL A 62 2.92 10.94 1.80
C VAL A 62 4.06 10.58 0.84
N LYS A 63 4.64 9.38 0.99
CA LYS A 63 5.68 8.87 0.07
C LYS A 63 5.15 8.78 -1.35
N VAL A 64 4.01 8.14 -1.55
CA VAL A 64 3.38 7.98 -2.88
C VAL A 64 3.09 9.34 -3.51
N PHE A 65 2.60 10.31 -2.73
CA PHE A 65 2.34 11.66 -3.23
C PHE A 65 3.62 12.37 -3.72
N ARG A 66 4.72 12.28 -2.96
CA ARG A 66 6.03 12.83 -3.38
C ARG A 66 6.53 12.18 -4.65
N LEU A 67 6.47 10.84 -4.73
CA LEU A 67 6.85 10.08 -5.92
C LEU A 67 6.02 10.49 -7.13
N GLN A 68 4.70 10.67 -6.99
CA GLN A 68 3.85 11.14 -8.08
C GLN A 68 4.21 12.56 -8.55
N ARG A 69 4.58 13.45 -7.62
CA ARG A 69 5.03 14.81 -7.96
C ARG A 69 6.34 14.80 -8.73
N GLU A 70 7.31 14.01 -8.29
CA GLU A 70 8.58 13.84 -9.01
C GLU A 70 8.37 13.20 -10.38
N LEU A 71 7.52 12.18 -10.47
CA LEU A 71 7.19 11.51 -11.72
C LEU A 71 6.53 12.46 -12.74
N ARG A 72 5.68 13.38 -12.28
CA ARG A 72 5.15 14.46 -13.12
C ARG A 72 6.25 15.42 -13.58
N ARG A 73 7.18 15.81 -12.71
CA ARG A 73 8.32 16.67 -13.07
C ARG A 73 9.22 16.01 -14.12
N TYR A 74 9.65 14.77 -13.90
CA TYR A 74 10.49 14.04 -14.84
C TYR A 74 9.81 13.81 -16.18
N LYS A 75 8.51 13.49 -16.19
CA LYS A 75 7.74 13.39 -17.45
C LYS A 75 7.70 14.71 -18.21
N HIS A 76 7.54 15.84 -17.51
CA HIS A 76 7.54 17.15 -18.14
C HIS A 76 8.93 17.49 -18.71
N GLU A 77 10.00 17.29 -17.95
CA GLU A 77 11.37 17.55 -18.39
C GLU A 77 11.77 16.70 -19.59
N ASN A 78 11.45 15.40 -19.59
CA ASN A 78 11.64 14.53 -20.75
C ASN A 78 10.88 15.04 -21.98
N SER A 79 9.63 15.49 -21.82
CA SER A 79 8.85 16.02 -22.95
C SER A 79 9.43 17.30 -23.55
N LEU A 80 10.08 18.14 -22.72
CA LEU A 80 10.77 19.34 -23.18
C LEU A 80 12.09 18.98 -23.87
N MET A 81 12.84 18.03 -23.32
CA MET A 81 14.07 17.53 -23.94
C MET A 81 13.79 16.91 -25.31
N ASP A 82 12.74 16.08 -25.41
CA ASP A 82 12.28 15.49 -26.67
C ASP A 82 11.95 16.55 -27.72
N LYS A 83 11.29 17.64 -27.32
CA LYS A 83 10.99 18.78 -28.21
C LYS A 83 12.26 19.48 -28.68
N LYS A 84 13.21 19.76 -27.78
CA LYS A 84 14.50 20.38 -28.12
C LYS A 84 15.33 19.50 -29.05
N LEU A 85 15.30 18.19 -28.87
CA LEU A 85 15.98 17.23 -29.73
C LEU A 85 15.40 17.22 -31.14
N GLN A 86 14.07 17.23 -31.27
CA GLN A 86 13.38 17.35 -32.57
C GLN A 86 13.69 18.68 -33.28
N GLU A 87 13.70 19.80 -32.56
CA GLU A 87 14.05 21.12 -33.10
C GLU A 87 15.48 21.17 -33.64
N ASN A 88 16.42 20.48 -32.98
CA ASN A 88 17.82 20.37 -33.42
C ASN A 88 18.06 19.21 -34.42
N GLY A 89 17.01 18.62 -34.99
CA GLY A 89 17.11 17.57 -36.02
C GLY A 89 17.60 16.20 -35.51
N LEU A 90 17.76 16.02 -34.20
CA LEU A 90 18.16 14.77 -33.56
C LEU A 90 16.90 14.00 -33.14
N THR A 91 16.29 13.25 -34.06
CA THR A 91 15.13 12.41 -33.71
C THR A 91 15.61 11.18 -32.96
N ILE A 92 15.33 11.11 -31.65
CA ILE A 92 15.49 9.85 -30.90
C ILE A 92 14.31 8.95 -31.33
N GLU A 93 14.59 7.93 -32.14
CA GLU A 93 13.64 6.82 -32.31
C GLU A 93 13.33 6.27 -30.92
N LYS A 94 12.10 6.52 -30.45
CA LYS A 94 11.63 5.96 -29.19
C LYS A 94 11.80 4.44 -29.27
N ARG A 95 12.62 3.87 -28.39
CA ARG A 95 12.58 2.44 -28.06
C ARG A 95 11.26 2.10 -27.35
N ASP A 96 10.14 2.33 -28.04
CA ASP A 96 8.79 1.95 -27.61
C ASP A 96 8.61 0.41 -27.60
N LYS A 97 9.64 -0.36 -28.00
CA LYS A 97 9.59 -1.83 -27.99
C LYS A 97 9.77 -2.48 -26.62
N HIS A 98 10.29 -1.81 -25.59
CA HIS A 98 10.46 -2.50 -24.29
C HIS A 98 9.22 -2.42 -23.38
N SER A 99 8.37 -1.39 -23.50
CA SER A 99 7.17 -1.29 -22.64
C SER A 99 5.96 -2.04 -23.18
N LYS A 100 5.78 -2.14 -24.52
CA LYS A 100 4.65 -2.90 -25.09
C LYS A 100 4.85 -4.42 -25.05
N SER A 101 6.09 -4.91 -25.00
CA SER A 101 6.35 -6.36 -24.92
C SER A 101 5.93 -7.00 -23.59
N VAL A 102 5.87 -6.23 -22.50
CA VAL A 102 5.50 -6.74 -21.17
C VAL A 102 3.98 -6.75 -20.97
N GLU A 103 3.24 -5.81 -21.57
CA GLU A 103 1.76 -5.84 -21.54
C GLU A 103 1.18 -6.98 -22.40
N ASP A 104 1.80 -7.30 -23.54
CA ASP A 104 1.27 -8.32 -24.48
C ASP A 104 1.72 -9.76 -24.14
N SER A 105 2.85 -9.95 -23.44
CA SER A 105 3.27 -11.28 -22.95
C SER A 105 2.57 -11.74 -21.67
N THR A 106 1.85 -10.84 -21.00
CA THR A 106 1.15 -11.13 -19.73
C THR A 106 -0.35 -11.40 -19.95
N ASN A 107 -0.85 -11.13 -21.15
CA ASN A 107 -2.24 -11.37 -21.57
C ASN A 107 -2.40 -12.57 -22.52
N LYS A 108 -1.38 -13.43 -22.64
CA LYS A 108 -1.45 -14.71 -23.37
C LYS A 108 -1.16 -15.89 -22.45
#